data_AF-F8X0Z9-F1
#
_entry.id   AF-F8X0Z9-F1
#
_cell.length_a   1.000
_cell.length_b   1.000
_cell.length_c   1.000
_cell.angle_alpha   90.00
_cell.angle_beta   90.00
_cell.angle_gamma   90.00
#
_symmetry.space_group_name_H-M   'P 1'
#
loop_
_entity.id
_entity.type
_entity.pdbx_description
1 polymer ?
#
loop_
_entity_poly.entity_id
_entity_poly.type
_entity_poly.pdbx_seq_one_letter_code
_entity_poly.pdbx_strand_id
1 'polypeptide(L)'
;MSNLNFSPENGIVKTGAKASNQKPRTLKSPFYKVNEKFESKLDNQGVIEGVSEETVRKSVIKLCVKQTKDIAETQYQKEMRSAIFNLLSRFSFLRECRNLGFKDDQVFGVAQNVILYNKLGGVLKKGVEITFKDRLDVLKKEPVYSEADLAEAEFGSIDSITEEQKTELSRFVKGAMALIPAINS
;
A
#
# COMPACT_ATOMS: atom_id res chain seq x y z
N MET A 1 24.88 7.50 -60.46
CA MET A 1 25.54 6.20 -60.62
C MET A 1 25.83 5.68 -59.23
N SER A 2 25.19 4.57 -58.90
CA SER A 2 25.24 3.85 -57.62
C SER A 2 26.62 3.21 -57.45
N ASN A 3 27.25 3.38 -56.30
CA ASN A 3 28.31 2.48 -55.84
C ASN A 3 27.92 1.96 -54.45
N LEU A 4 27.32 0.78 -54.44
CA LEU A 4 27.29 -0.12 -53.30
C LEU A 4 28.65 -0.83 -53.28
N ASN A 5 29.39 -0.71 -52.19
CA ASN A 5 30.46 -1.65 -51.86
C ASN A 5 30.20 -2.21 -50.47
N PHE A 6 30.09 -3.53 -50.41
CA PHE A 6 30.01 -4.33 -49.19
C PHE A 6 31.43 -4.63 -48.66
N SER A 7 31.64 -4.33 -47.38
CA SER A 7 32.47 -4.92 -46.29
C SER A 7 33.65 -5.88 -46.61
N PRO A 8 34.75 -5.94 -45.79
CA PRO A 8 34.65 -6.21 -44.34
C PRO A 8 35.78 -5.68 -43.40
N GLU A 9 35.57 -5.93 -42.10
CA GLU A 9 36.54 -5.97 -40.98
C GLU A 9 36.87 -4.69 -40.18
N ASN A 10 36.26 -4.65 -38.99
CA ASN A 10 36.82 -4.24 -37.70
C ASN A 10 37.46 -2.85 -37.55
N GLY A 11 36.64 -1.92 -37.06
CA GLY A 11 37.10 -0.70 -36.41
C GLY A 11 35.94 0.04 -35.76
N ILE A 12 35.62 -0.30 -34.51
CA ILE A 12 34.56 0.35 -33.71
C ILE A 12 34.89 1.84 -33.58
N VAL A 13 34.13 2.72 -34.24
CA VAL A 13 34.11 4.16 -33.92
C VAL A 13 32.81 4.49 -33.22
N LYS A 14 32.93 4.71 -31.91
CA LYS A 14 31.92 5.28 -31.03
C LYS A 14 31.57 6.70 -31.50
N THR A 15 30.33 6.93 -31.92
CA THR A 15 29.76 8.28 -32.00
C THR A 15 28.53 8.39 -31.12
N GLY A 16 28.78 8.79 -29.88
CA GLY A 16 27.97 9.69 -29.04
C GLY A 16 26.46 9.73 -29.25
N ALA A 17 25.74 8.66 -28.92
CA ALA A 17 24.39 8.83 -28.39
C ALA A 17 24.54 9.20 -26.90
N LYS A 18 24.17 10.43 -26.51
CA LYS A 18 23.97 10.77 -25.10
C LYS A 18 22.92 9.80 -24.56
N ALA A 19 23.34 8.79 -23.81
CA ALA A 19 22.43 7.94 -23.06
C ALA A 19 21.63 8.86 -22.15
N SER A 20 20.35 9.03 -22.45
CA SER A 20 19.45 9.70 -21.53
C SER A 20 19.46 8.87 -20.25
N ASN A 21 20.10 9.38 -19.19
CA ASN A 21 19.98 8.88 -17.82
C ASN A 21 18.56 9.14 -17.28
N GLN A 22 17.53 8.86 -18.08
CA GLN A 22 16.19 8.68 -17.56
C GLN A 22 16.22 7.33 -16.88
N LYS A 23 16.36 7.34 -15.54
CA LYS A 23 15.96 6.20 -14.71
C LYS A 23 14.63 5.69 -15.27
N PRO A 24 14.50 4.40 -15.61
CA PRO A 24 13.23 3.89 -16.09
C PRO A 24 12.15 4.35 -15.12
N ARG A 25 11.14 5.07 -15.63
CA ARG A 25 9.99 5.48 -14.82
C ARG A 25 9.41 4.20 -14.26
N THR A 26 9.66 3.94 -12.98
CA THR A 26 9.05 2.82 -12.27
C THR A 26 7.55 2.99 -12.46
N LEU A 27 6.91 2.02 -13.12
CA LEU A 27 5.45 2.02 -13.24
C LEU A 27 4.91 2.11 -11.81
N LYS A 28 4.17 3.18 -11.51
CA LYS A 28 3.47 3.29 -10.22
C LYS A 28 2.55 2.07 -10.09
N SER A 29 2.57 1.46 -8.91
CA SER A 29 1.73 0.30 -8.66
C SER A 29 0.25 0.68 -8.84
N PRO A 30 -0.61 -0.22 -9.36
CA PRO A 30 -2.06 -0.09 -9.37
C PRO A 30 -2.68 0.57 -8.12
N PHE A 31 -2.27 0.17 -6.92
CA PHE A 31 -2.70 0.80 -5.67
C PHE A 31 -2.41 2.32 -5.65
N TYR A 32 -1.15 2.72 -5.86
CA TYR A 32 -0.79 4.14 -5.86
C TYR A 32 -1.45 4.92 -7.00
N LYS A 33 -1.66 4.29 -8.17
CA LYS A 33 -2.37 4.92 -9.28
C LYS A 33 -3.80 5.29 -8.92
N VAL A 34 -4.53 4.41 -8.22
CA VAL A 34 -5.91 4.68 -7.78
C VAL A 34 -5.90 5.74 -6.68
N ASN A 35 -5.06 5.57 -5.65
CA ASN A 35 -5.10 6.43 -4.47
C ASN A 35 -4.63 7.85 -4.75
N GLU A 36 -3.61 8.06 -5.59
CA GLU A 36 -3.20 9.41 -5.99
C GLU A 36 -4.22 10.07 -6.91
N LYS A 37 -4.82 9.31 -7.86
CA LYS A 37 -5.81 9.86 -8.81
C LYS A 37 -7.08 10.32 -8.12
N PHE A 38 -7.47 9.65 -7.03
CA PHE A 38 -8.72 9.89 -6.33
C PHE A 38 -8.54 10.32 -4.87
N GLU A 39 -7.37 10.84 -4.49
CA GLU A 39 -7.04 11.23 -3.10
C GLU A 39 -8.14 12.08 -2.48
N SER A 40 -8.61 13.12 -3.18
CA SER A 40 -9.67 14.00 -2.64
C SER A 40 -11.01 13.31 -2.39
N LYS A 41 -11.35 12.26 -3.17
CA LYS A 41 -12.59 11.48 -2.99
C LYS A 41 -12.43 10.44 -1.88
N LEU A 42 -11.25 9.85 -1.77
CA LEU A 42 -10.94 8.88 -0.74
C LEU A 42 -10.82 9.55 0.64
N ASP A 43 -10.32 10.78 0.68
CA ASP A 43 -10.17 11.57 1.91
C ASP A 43 -11.50 12.17 2.40
N ASN A 44 -12.41 12.55 1.50
CA ASN A 44 -13.65 13.26 1.84
C ASN A 44 -14.88 12.40 1.59
N GLN A 45 -15.14 11.50 2.52
CA GLN A 45 -16.29 10.60 2.44
C GLN A 45 -17.36 11.03 3.42
N GLY A 46 -18.55 11.32 2.91
CA GLY A 46 -19.69 11.71 3.73
C GLY A 46 -20.27 10.54 4.50
N VAL A 47 -21.00 10.86 5.57
CA VAL A 47 -21.84 9.89 6.29
C VAL A 47 -23.17 9.78 5.57
N ILE A 48 -23.60 8.56 5.26
CA ILE A 48 -24.93 8.28 4.72
C ILE A 48 -25.75 7.68 5.86
N GLU A 49 -26.88 8.32 6.18
CA GLU A 49 -27.77 7.85 7.25
C GLU A 49 -28.21 6.39 6.98
N GLY A 50 -28.10 5.54 8.01
CA GLY A 50 -28.44 4.12 7.91
C GLY A 50 -27.40 3.21 7.24
N VAL A 51 -26.24 3.74 6.82
CA VAL A 51 -25.15 2.96 6.20
C VAL A 51 -23.87 3.11 7.04
N SER A 52 -23.17 2.00 7.31
CA SER A 52 -21.91 2.08 8.05
C SER A 52 -20.85 2.84 7.25
N GLU A 53 -20.02 3.63 7.96
CA GLU A 53 -18.93 4.39 7.33
C GLU A 53 -17.97 3.47 6.54
N GLU A 54 -17.71 2.26 7.06
CA GLU A 54 -16.94 1.22 6.37
C GLU A 54 -17.54 0.89 5.00
N THR A 55 -18.86 0.68 4.94
CA THR A 55 -19.56 0.32 3.69
C THR A 55 -19.48 1.43 2.66
N VAL A 56 -19.63 2.70 3.10
CA VAL A 56 -19.44 3.86 2.23
C VAL A 56 -18.01 3.88 1.69
N ARG A 57 -17.01 3.70 2.57
CA ARG A 57 -15.59 3.67 2.20
C ARG A 57 -15.23 2.58 1.23
N LYS A 58 -15.74 1.37 1.45
CA LYS A 58 -15.56 0.23 0.54
C LYS A 58 -16.14 0.53 -0.83
N SER A 59 -17.34 1.10 -0.87
CA SER A 59 -18.05 1.42 -2.11
C SER A 59 -17.33 2.49 -2.93
N VAL A 60 -16.82 3.54 -2.28
CA VAL A 60 -16.02 4.58 -2.93
C VAL A 60 -14.73 4.00 -3.51
N ILE A 61 -14.01 3.15 -2.76
CA ILE A 61 -12.80 2.49 -3.26
C ILE A 61 -13.11 1.64 -4.49
N LYS A 62 -14.14 0.77 -4.42
CA LYS A 62 -14.56 -0.07 -5.55
C LYS A 62 -14.88 0.76 -6.79
N LEU A 63 -15.56 1.90 -6.61
CA LEU A 63 -15.85 2.83 -7.71
C LEU A 63 -14.57 3.44 -8.30
N CYS A 64 -13.63 3.87 -7.47
CA CYS A 64 -12.34 4.42 -7.89
C CYS A 64 -11.49 3.39 -8.66
N VAL A 65 -11.46 2.14 -8.19
CA VAL A 65 -10.80 1.03 -8.88
C VAL A 65 -11.45 0.81 -10.26
N LYS A 66 -12.78 0.67 -10.31
CA LYS A 66 -13.52 0.48 -11.58
C LYS A 66 -13.32 1.62 -12.58
N GLN A 67 -13.13 2.86 -12.11
CA GLN A 67 -12.84 4.03 -12.94
C GLN A 67 -11.38 4.12 -13.42
N THR A 68 -10.51 3.22 -12.97
CA THR A 68 -9.13 3.13 -13.42
C THR A 68 -8.98 1.99 -14.40
N LYS A 69 -8.70 2.31 -15.66
CA LYS A 69 -8.50 1.32 -16.72
C LYS A 69 -7.38 0.35 -16.31
N ASP A 70 -7.58 -0.92 -16.65
CA ASP A 70 -6.58 -1.99 -16.53
C ASP A 70 -6.14 -2.33 -15.10
N ILE A 71 -6.98 -2.04 -14.09
CA ILE A 71 -6.76 -2.47 -12.70
C ILE A 71 -7.91 -3.36 -12.25
N ALA A 72 -7.60 -4.62 -11.94
CA ALA A 72 -8.53 -5.52 -11.27
C ALA A 72 -8.62 -5.19 -9.77
N GLU A 73 -9.79 -5.39 -9.16
CA GLU A 73 -9.99 -5.19 -7.72
C GLU A 73 -9.07 -6.09 -6.88
N THR A 74 -8.90 -7.34 -7.31
CA THR A 74 -7.98 -8.28 -6.67
C THR A 74 -6.54 -7.78 -6.71
N GLN A 75 -6.09 -7.21 -7.83
CA GLN A 75 -4.75 -6.63 -7.94
C GLN A 75 -4.57 -5.43 -7.01
N TYR A 76 -5.59 -4.57 -6.90
CA TYR A 76 -5.59 -3.45 -5.94
C TYR A 76 -5.47 -3.94 -4.49
N GLN A 77 -6.25 -4.97 -4.12
CA GLN A 77 -6.22 -5.55 -2.78
C GLN A 77 -4.89 -6.22 -2.45
N LYS A 78 -4.31 -7.00 -3.38
CA LYS A 78 -2.96 -7.59 -3.23
C LYS A 78 -1.89 -6.54 -2.92
N GLU A 79 -1.90 -5.45 -3.68
CA GLU A 79 -0.91 -4.38 -3.48
C GLU A 79 -1.15 -3.58 -2.20
N MET A 80 -2.41 -3.34 -1.86
CA MET A 80 -2.78 -2.73 -0.58
C MET A 80 -2.28 -3.59 0.59
N ARG A 81 -2.48 -4.90 0.52
CA ARG A 81 -1.97 -5.88 1.49
C ARG A 81 -0.45 -5.82 1.61
N SER A 82 0.26 -5.80 0.48
CA SER A 82 1.72 -5.69 0.45
C SER A 82 2.21 -4.39 1.12
N ALA A 83 1.53 -3.27 0.85
CA ALA A 83 1.83 -2.00 1.50
C ALA A 83 1.59 -2.07 3.02
N ILE A 84 0.50 -2.74 3.46
CA ILE A 84 0.17 -2.92 4.89
C ILE A 84 1.28 -3.72 5.56
N PHE A 85 1.68 -4.84 4.97
CA PHE A 85 2.77 -5.67 5.51
C PHE A 85 4.10 -4.91 5.60
N ASN A 86 4.47 -4.13 4.58
CA ASN A 86 5.67 -3.28 4.62
C ASN A 86 5.63 -2.25 5.76
N LEU A 87 4.45 -1.72 6.09
CA LEU A 87 4.30 -0.82 7.22
C LEU A 87 4.35 -1.57 8.57
N LEU A 88 3.62 -2.67 8.69
CA LEU A 88 3.58 -3.50 9.90
C LEU A 88 4.93 -4.08 10.26
N SER A 89 5.76 -4.45 9.27
CA SER A 89 7.11 -4.99 9.51
C SER A 89 8.10 -3.97 10.10
N ARG A 90 7.71 -2.70 10.25
CA ARG A 90 8.55 -1.66 10.84
C ARG A 90 8.25 -1.49 12.33
N PHE A 91 9.18 -1.94 13.16
CA PHE A 91 9.11 -1.77 14.61
C PHE A 91 8.93 -0.31 15.05
N SER A 92 9.47 0.67 14.29
CA SER A 92 9.25 2.09 14.58
C SER A 92 7.77 2.47 14.49
N PHE A 93 7.06 1.99 13.47
CA PHE A 93 5.62 2.22 13.31
C PHE A 93 4.83 1.53 14.42
N LEU A 94 5.13 0.26 14.72
CA LEU A 94 4.45 -0.48 15.79
C LEU A 94 4.63 0.19 17.16
N ARG A 95 5.85 0.67 17.44
CA ARG A 95 6.16 1.42 18.67
C ARG A 95 5.37 2.73 18.74
N GLU A 96 5.28 3.48 17.64
CA GLU A 96 4.45 4.68 17.60
C GLU A 96 2.98 4.36 17.81
N CYS A 97 2.43 3.31 17.20
CA CYS A 97 1.06 2.88 17.45
C CYS A 97 0.81 2.62 18.94
N ARG A 98 1.73 1.92 19.62
CA ARG A 98 1.67 1.69 21.06
C ARG A 98 1.71 3.00 21.86
N ASN A 99 2.64 3.90 21.53
CA ASN A 99 2.80 5.18 22.21
C ASN A 99 1.57 6.08 22.05
N LEU A 100 0.90 5.98 20.91
CA LEU A 100 -0.36 6.68 20.61
C LEU A 100 -1.59 5.99 21.23
N GLY A 101 -1.40 4.89 21.96
CA GLY A 101 -2.46 4.19 22.70
C GLY A 101 -3.32 3.24 21.86
N PHE A 102 -2.90 2.88 20.64
CA PHE A 102 -3.58 1.85 19.87
C PHE A 102 -3.32 0.46 20.47
N LYS A 103 -4.36 -0.35 20.58
CA LYS A 103 -4.27 -1.74 21.00
C LYS A 103 -3.79 -2.63 19.85
N ASP A 104 -3.21 -3.78 20.17
CA ASP A 104 -2.62 -4.71 19.19
C ASP A 104 -3.61 -5.11 18.08
N ASP A 105 -4.88 -5.36 18.43
CA ASP A 105 -5.97 -5.71 17.51
C ASP A 105 -6.38 -4.56 16.58
N GLN A 106 -6.04 -3.31 16.92
CA GLN A 106 -6.34 -2.13 16.12
C GLN A 106 -5.23 -1.79 15.12
N VAL A 107 -4.00 -2.28 15.32
CA VAL A 107 -2.82 -1.86 14.53
C VAL A 107 -2.96 -2.20 13.05
N PHE A 108 -3.61 -3.32 12.71
CA PHE A 108 -3.92 -3.66 11.31
C PHE A 108 -4.79 -2.56 10.67
N GLY A 109 -5.86 -2.13 11.34
CA GLY A 109 -6.73 -1.06 10.88
C GLY A 109 -6.00 0.28 10.75
N VAL A 110 -5.14 0.61 11.71
CA VAL A 110 -4.29 1.82 11.64
C VAL A 110 -3.39 1.77 10.40
N ALA A 111 -2.70 0.66 10.16
CA ALA A 111 -1.84 0.50 8.99
C ALA A 111 -2.63 0.63 7.68
N GLN A 112 -3.83 0.02 7.64
CA GLN A 112 -4.73 0.13 6.50
C GLN A 112 -5.14 1.57 6.22
N ASN A 113 -5.50 2.32 7.27
CA ASN A 113 -5.90 3.72 7.16
C ASN A 113 -4.73 4.60 6.72
N VAL A 114 -3.51 4.39 7.24
CA VAL A 114 -2.30 5.11 6.77
C VAL A 114 -2.13 5.00 5.26
N ILE A 115 -2.36 3.80 4.73
CA ILE A 115 -2.19 3.47 3.32
C ILE A 115 -3.31 4.06 2.48
N LEU A 116 -4.57 3.93 2.92
CA LEU A 116 -5.73 4.48 2.22
C LEU A 116 -5.67 6.01 2.09
N TYR A 117 -5.25 6.72 3.14
CA TYR A 117 -5.05 8.18 3.10
C TYR A 117 -3.77 8.61 2.34
N ASN A 118 -3.15 7.68 1.60
CA ASN A 118 -1.93 7.90 0.81
C ASN A 118 -0.77 8.51 1.64
N LYS A 119 -0.70 8.17 2.94
CA LYS A 119 0.28 8.74 3.87
C LYS A 119 1.46 7.83 4.19
N LEU A 120 1.55 6.66 3.55
CA LEU A 120 2.64 5.71 3.77
C LEU A 120 4.02 6.39 3.69
N GLY A 121 4.33 7.09 2.61
CA GLY A 121 5.62 7.78 2.46
C GLY A 121 5.89 8.85 3.53
N GLY A 122 4.85 9.52 4.01
CA GLY A 122 4.93 10.47 5.13
C GLY A 122 5.28 9.77 6.44
N VAL A 123 4.55 8.70 6.77
CA VAL A 123 4.76 7.89 7.98
C VAL A 123 6.15 7.25 7.97
N LEU A 124 6.59 6.71 6.83
CA LEU A 124 7.92 6.12 6.71
C LEU A 124 9.06 7.13 6.92
N LYS A 125 8.82 8.42 6.62
CA LYS A 125 9.83 9.48 6.72
C LYS A 125 9.78 10.24 8.05
N LYS A 126 8.60 10.43 8.63
CA LYS A 126 8.36 11.36 9.73
C LYS A 126 7.64 10.74 10.93
N GLY A 127 7.15 9.51 10.82
CA GLY A 127 6.27 8.91 11.82
C GLY A 127 4.80 9.31 11.66
N VAL A 128 3.94 8.56 12.34
CA VAL A 128 2.47 8.67 12.36
C VAL A 128 2.05 10.01 12.93
N GLU A 129 2.56 10.37 14.11
CA GLU A 129 2.13 11.57 14.84
C GLU A 129 2.36 12.85 14.02
N ILE A 130 3.54 13.00 13.42
CA ILE A 130 3.86 14.18 12.58
C ILE A 130 3.08 14.18 11.26
N THR A 131 2.78 13.00 10.72
CA THR A 131 2.09 12.88 9.43
C THR A 131 0.60 13.17 9.55
N PHE A 132 -0.04 12.73 10.64
CA PHE A 132 -1.47 12.89 10.86
C PHE A 132 -1.82 14.09 11.73
N LYS A 133 -0.90 14.58 12.57
CA LYS A 133 -1.07 15.75 13.44
C LYS A 133 -2.39 15.71 14.21
N ASP A 134 -3.27 16.65 13.93
CA ASP A 134 -4.60 16.84 14.51
C ASP A 134 -5.66 15.83 14.01
N ARG A 135 -5.34 15.04 12.97
CA ARG A 135 -6.23 14.07 12.34
C ARG A 135 -5.91 12.62 12.71
N LEU A 136 -5.50 12.36 13.95
CA LEU A 136 -5.23 10.99 14.43
C LEU A 136 -6.50 10.13 14.58
N ASP A 137 -7.65 10.79 14.71
CA ASP A 137 -8.98 10.16 14.77
C ASP A 137 -9.29 9.32 13.51
N VAL A 138 -8.83 9.75 12.33
CA VAL A 138 -9.06 9.01 11.09
C VAL A 138 -8.40 7.63 11.07
N LEU A 139 -7.37 7.42 11.91
CA LEU A 139 -6.69 6.14 12.06
C LEU A 139 -7.48 5.15 12.93
N LYS A 140 -8.40 5.63 13.77
CA LYS A 140 -9.27 4.81 14.62
C LYS A 140 -10.49 4.27 13.89
N LYS A 141 -10.72 4.71 12.65
CA LYS A 141 -11.83 4.23 11.82
C LYS A 141 -11.65 2.74 11.51
N GLU A 142 -12.76 2.02 11.45
CA GLU A 142 -12.75 0.61 11.08
C GLU A 142 -12.04 0.37 9.74
N PRO A 143 -11.29 -0.73 9.59
CA PRO A 143 -10.67 -1.08 8.32
C PRO A 143 -11.76 -1.35 7.26
N VAL A 144 -11.49 -0.93 6.03
CA VAL A 144 -12.44 -1.08 4.91
C VAL A 144 -12.45 -2.51 4.35
N TYR A 145 -11.30 -3.18 4.43
CA TYR A 145 -11.15 -4.59 4.10
C TYR A 145 -10.73 -5.35 5.35
N SER A 146 -11.40 -6.46 5.61
CA SER A 146 -10.95 -7.39 6.64
C SER A 146 -9.59 -7.98 6.26
N GLU A 147 -8.85 -8.51 7.23
CA GLU A 147 -7.62 -9.24 6.93
C GLU A 147 -7.89 -10.45 6.01
N ALA A 148 -9.01 -11.13 6.23
CA ALA A 148 -9.45 -12.25 5.40
C ALA A 148 -9.75 -11.81 3.96
N ASP A 149 -10.38 -10.65 3.74
CA ASP A 149 -10.63 -10.11 2.40
C ASP A 149 -9.31 -9.93 1.63
N LEU A 150 -8.29 -9.41 2.30
CA LEU A 150 -6.98 -9.17 1.70
C LEU A 150 -6.19 -10.47 1.51
N ALA A 151 -6.33 -11.42 2.44
CA ALA A 151 -5.70 -12.73 2.33
C ALA A 151 -6.31 -13.56 1.20
N GLU A 152 -7.63 -13.51 1.01
CA GLU A 152 -8.33 -14.12 -0.12
C GLU A 152 -7.81 -13.54 -1.44
N ALA A 153 -7.65 -12.22 -1.51
CA ALA A 153 -7.08 -11.58 -2.68
C ALA A 153 -5.67 -12.12 -3.00
N GLU A 154 -4.81 -12.32 -1.99
CA GLU A 154 -3.43 -12.78 -2.14
C GLU A 154 -3.32 -14.27 -2.48
N PHE A 155 -3.99 -15.13 -1.71
CA PHE A 155 -3.78 -16.59 -1.71
C PHE A 155 -4.89 -17.39 -2.41
N GLY A 156 -6.06 -16.81 -2.63
CA GLY A 156 -7.26 -17.52 -3.10
C GLY A 156 -7.16 -18.12 -4.51
N SER A 157 -6.10 -17.80 -5.26
CA SER A 157 -5.85 -18.41 -6.58
C SER A 157 -5.09 -19.73 -6.54
N ILE A 158 -4.53 -20.13 -5.39
CA ILE A 158 -3.59 -21.25 -5.28
C ILE A 158 -4.27 -22.51 -4.74
N ASP A 159 -5.17 -22.39 -3.76
CA ASP A 159 -6.02 -23.46 -3.19
C ASP A 159 -6.95 -22.83 -2.12
N SER A 160 -7.75 -23.63 -1.40
CA SER A 160 -8.53 -23.13 -0.27
C SER A 160 -7.64 -22.48 0.79
N ILE A 161 -7.86 -21.20 1.07
CA ILE A 161 -7.11 -20.42 2.05
C ILE A 161 -7.25 -20.98 3.47
N THR A 162 -6.15 -21.06 4.21
CA THR A 162 -6.14 -21.53 5.61
C THR A 162 -6.51 -20.44 6.61
N GLU A 163 -6.94 -20.81 7.80
CA GLU A 163 -7.19 -19.85 8.89
C GLU A 163 -5.91 -19.12 9.33
N GLU A 164 -4.75 -19.78 9.19
CA GLU A 164 -3.43 -19.16 9.38
C GLU A 164 -3.23 -18.00 8.41
N GLN A 165 -3.51 -18.21 7.12
CA GLN A 165 -3.34 -17.21 6.08
C GLN A 165 -4.33 -16.05 6.23
N LYS A 166 -5.57 -16.33 6.67
CA LYS A 166 -6.57 -15.29 6.96
C LYS A 166 -6.20 -14.37 8.12
N THR A 167 -5.28 -14.80 8.99
CA THR A 167 -4.92 -14.08 10.23
C THR A 167 -3.41 -13.85 10.39
N GLU A 168 -2.62 -14.02 9.32
CA GLU A 168 -1.15 -13.96 9.39
C GLU A 168 -0.59 -12.60 9.82
N LEU A 169 -1.18 -11.49 9.38
CA LEU A 169 -0.78 -10.13 9.73
C LEU A 169 -1.13 -9.81 11.17
N SER A 170 -2.32 -10.21 11.64
CA SER A 170 -2.69 -10.04 13.05
C SER A 170 -1.78 -10.87 13.97
N ARG A 171 -1.47 -12.11 13.59
CA ARG A 171 -0.51 -12.96 14.30
C ARG A 171 0.89 -12.32 14.31
N PHE A 172 1.33 -11.79 13.18
CA PHE A 172 2.60 -11.06 13.07
C PHE A 172 2.63 -9.85 14.00
N VAL A 173 1.60 -8.99 13.99
CA VAL A 173 1.50 -7.81 14.85
C VAL A 173 1.57 -8.22 16.32
N LYS A 174 0.79 -9.21 16.73
CA LYS A 174 0.80 -9.70 18.12
C LYS A 174 2.19 -10.15 18.55
N GLY A 175 2.88 -10.91 17.71
CA GLY A 175 4.25 -11.34 17.97
C GLY A 175 5.22 -10.16 18.05
N ALA A 176 5.16 -9.24 17.09
CA ALA A 176 6.06 -8.09 17.03
C ALA A 176 5.83 -7.10 18.20
N MET A 177 4.57 -6.83 18.56
CA MET A 177 4.20 -5.95 19.68
C MET A 177 4.67 -6.50 21.03
N ALA A 178 4.68 -7.82 21.21
CA ALA A 178 5.21 -8.49 22.40
C ALA A 178 6.73 -8.29 22.56
N LEU A 179 7.47 -8.10 21.45
CA LEU A 179 8.92 -7.87 21.47
C LEU A 179 9.28 -6.41 21.76
N ILE A 180 8.39 -5.45 21.52
CA ILE A 180 8.68 -4.02 21.66
C ILE A 180 9.20 -3.64 23.06
N PRO A 181 8.63 -4.11 24.19
CA PRO A 181 9.16 -3.81 25.51
C PRO A 181 10.61 -4.28 25.67
N ALA A 182 10.92 -5.49 25.19
CA ALA A 182 12.25 -6.10 25.32
C ALA A 182 13.33 -5.42 24.46
N ILE A 183 12.94 -4.70 23.41
CA ILE A 183 13.86 -3.95 22.55
C ILE A 183 14.24 -2.58 23.16
N ASN A 184 13.42 -2.04 24.08
CA ASN A 184 13.67 -0.74 24.70
C ASN A 184 14.22 -0.83 26.14
N SER A 185 14.37 -2.05 26.67
CA SER A 185 15.02 -2.37 27.96
C SER A 185 16.48 -2.72 27.75
#